data_AF-A0A848TPZ0-F1
#
_entry.id   AF-A0A848TPZ0-F1
#
_cell.length_a   1.000
_cell.length_b   1.000
_cell.length_c   1.000
_cell.angle_alpha   90.00
_cell.angle_beta   90.00
_cell.angle_gamma   90.00
#
_symmetry.space_group_name_H-M   'P 1'
#
loop_
_entity.id
_entity.type
_entity.pdbx_description
1 polymer ?
#
loop_
_entity_poly.entity_id
_entity_poly.type
_entity_poly.pdbx_seq_one_letter_code
_entity_poly.pdbx_strand_id
1 'polypeptide(L)' 'DRHPAEGIIEKAELEDCDLIVMASHGRRGVQKMLLGSETAEVISFSEKPVLVLR' A
#
# COMPACT_ATOMS: atom_id res chain seq x y z
N ASP A 1 17.19 -2.01 8.39
CA ASP A 1 15.73 -2.14 8.59
C ASP A 1 15.03 -1.03 7.84
N ARG A 2 14.30 -1.33 6.76
CA ARG A 2 13.43 -0.37 6.07
C ARG A 2 12.00 -0.83 6.23
N HIS A 3 11.10 0.06 6.62
CA HIS A 3 9.68 -0.25 6.74
C HIS A 3 9.13 -0.47 5.31
N PRO A 4 8.35 -1.54 5.04
CA PRO A 4 7.91 -1.83 3.67
C PRO A 4 7.17 -0.68 2.99
N ALA A 5 6.32 0.04 3.73
CA ALA A 5 5.60 1.20 3.23
C ALA A 5 6.53 2.33 2.74
N GLU A 6 7.55 2.68 3.52
CA GLU A 6 8.55 3.70 3.15
C GLU A 6 9.26 3.33 1.85
N GLY A 7 9.70 2.07 1.74
CA GLY A 7 10.39 1.60 0.53
C GLY A 7 9.51 1.60 -0.71
N ILE A 8 8.20 1.38 -0.57
CA ILE A 8 7.25 1.48 -1.68
C ILE A 8 7.09 2.93 -2.13
N ILE A 9 6.91 3.86 -1.18
CA ILE A 9 6.71 5.30 -1.47
C ILE A 9 7.97 5.88 -2.12
N GLU A 10 9.14 5.69 -1.51
CA GLU A 10 10.42 6.16 -2.05
C GLU A 10 10.63 5.66 -3.48
N LYS A 11 10.32 4.39 -3.75
CA LYS A 11 10.50 3.83 -5.09
C LYS A 11 9.52 4.41 -6.09
N ALA A 12 8.27 4.64 -5.70
CA ALA A 12 7.26 5.26 -6.56
C ALA A 12 7.61 6.73 -6.90
N GLU A 13 8.23 7.45 -5.96
CA GLU A 13 8.75 8.81 -6.20
C GLU A 13 9.97 8.80 -7.13
N LEU A 14 10.96 7.94 -6.85
CA LEU A 14 12.19 7.84 -7.63
C LEU A 14 11.95 7.47 -9.10
N GLU A 15 10.95 6.64 -9.36
CA GLU A 15 10.58 6.19 -10.71
C GLU A 15 9.47 7.04 -11.35
N ASP A 16 9.05 8.12 -10.68
CA ASP A 16 7.94 8.98 -11.09
C ASP A 16 6.68 8.21 -11.52
N CYS A 17 6.28 7.24 -10.72
CA CYS A 17 5.10 6.43 -11.02
C CYS A 17 3.81 7.26 -10.98
N ASP A 18 2.87 6.98 -11.88
CA ASP A 18 1.55 7.62 -11.90
C ASP A 18 0.55 6.96 -10.92
N LEU A 19 0.81 5.73 -10.49
CA LEU A 19 -0.10 4.92 -9.68
C LEU A 19 0.64 3.83 -8.90
N ILE A 20 0.27 3.65 -7.63
CA ILE A 20 0.67 2.48 -6.82
C ILE A 20 -0.50 1.49 -6.79
N VAL A 21 -0.25 0.22 -7.13
CA VAL A 21 -1.25 -0.85 -7.04
C VAL A 21 -0.86 -1.82 -5.94
N MET A 22 -1.74 -1.99 -4.95
CA MET A 22 -1.55 -2.94 -3.86
C MET A 22 -2.67 -3.98 -3.85
N ALA A 23 -2.33 -5.25 -3.71
CA ALA A 23 -3.30 -6.33 -3.60
C ALA A 23 -3.28 -6.92 -2.18
N SER A 24 -4.46 -7.11 -1.60
CA SER A 24 -4.60 -7.80 -0.31
C SER A 24 -5.19 -9.19 -0.51
N HIS A 25 -4.53 -10.23 -0.01
CA HIS A 25 -5.12 -11.57 0.02
C HIS A 25 -5.88 -11.71 1.34
N GLY A 26 -7.21 -11.74 1.26
CA GLY A 26 -8.09 -11.94 2.42
C GLY A 26 -7.80 -13.26 3.12
N ARG A 27 -6.85 -13.27 4.07
CA ARG A 27 -6.54 -14.46 4.85
C ARG A 27 -7.69 -14.72 5.83
N ARG A 28 -8.58 -15.62 5.41
CA ARG A 28 -9.45 -16.47 6.23
C ARG A 28 -10.12 -15.77 7.43
N GLY A 29 -11.22 -15.05 7.16
CA GLY A 29 -12.33 -15.00 8.11
C GLY A 29 -12.29 -13.98 9.25
N VAL A 30 -11.81 -12.75 9.05
CA VAL A 30 -12.07 -11.66 10.01
C VAL A 30 -13.13 -10.73 9.44
N GLN A 31 -14.25 -10.64 10.16
CA GLN A 31 -15.55 -10.04 9.80
C GLN A 31 -15.54 -8.52 9.53
N LYS A 32 -14.39 -7.86 9.37
CA LYS A 32 -14.29 -6.47 8.92
C LYS A 32 -13.09 -6.31 8.01
N MET A 33 -13.34 -5.65 6.88
CA MET A 33 -12.39 -5.22 5.86
C MET A 33 -11.31 -4.29 6.44
N LEU A 34 -10.37 -4.81 7.22
CA LEU A 34 -9.21 -4.03 7.63
C LEU A 34 -8.22 -4.01 6.47
N LEU A 35 -7.86 -2.81 6.01
CA LEU A 35 -6.68 -2.62 5.15
C LEU A 35 -5.47 -3.18 5.90
N GLY A 36 -4.58 -3.91 5.22
CA GLY A 36 -3.33 -4.37 5.83
C GLY A 36 -2.52 -3.17 6.34
N SER A 37 -1.71 -3.35 7.38
CA SER A 37 -0.89 -2.26 7.98
C SER A 37 -0.11 -1.51 6.92
N GLU A 38 0.55 -2.23 6.02
CA GLU A 38 1.34 -1.64 4.94
C GLU A 38 0.47 -0.85 3.95
N THR A 39 -0.70 -1.39 3.58
CA THR A 39 -1.61 -0.70 2.67
C THR A 39 -2.17 0.58 3.31
N ALA A 40 -2.50 0.55 4.60
CA ALA A 40 -2.98 1.72 5.31
C ALA A 40 -1.89 2.80 5.42
N GLU A 41 -0.66 2.40 5.67
CA GLU A 41 0.49 3.30 5.76
C GLU A 41 0.81 3.94 4.40
N VAL A 42 0.87 3.16 3.32
CA VAL A 42 1.08 3.68 1.96
C VAL A 42 -0.02 4.65 1.54
N ILE A 43 -1.30 4.35 1.85
CA ILE A 43 -2.41 5.29 1.58
C ILE A 43 -2.28 6.58 2.38
N SER A 44 -1.76 6.51 3.60
CA SER A 44 -1.68 7.68 4.50
C SER A 44 -0.56 8.63 4.11
N PHE A 45 0.52 8.12 3.53
CA PHE A 45 1.76 8.88 3.34
C PHE A 45 2.20 9.03 1.88
N SER A 46 1.64 8.29 0.92
CA SER A 46 2.01 8.46 -0.48
C SER A 46 1.38 9.70 -1.11
N GLU A 47 2.17 10.46 -1.88
CA GLU A 47 1.66 11.51 -2.76
C GLU A 47 1.08 10.96 -4.08
N LYS A 48 1.37 9.69 -4.41
CA LYS A 48 0.87 9.03 -5.63
C LYS A 48 -0.52 8.42 -5.36
N PRO A 49 -1.42 8.39 -6.35
CA PRO A 49 -2.67 7.65 -6.24
C PRO A 49 -2.43 6.17 -5.87
N VAL A 50 -3.28 5.61 -5.00
CA VAL A 50 -3.17 4.21 -4.56
C VAL A 50 -4.45 3.43 -4.91
N LEU A 51 -4.33 2.41 -5.76
CA LEU A 51 -5.40 1.47 -6.09
C LEU A 51 -5.24 0.18 -5.27
N VAL A 52 -6.26 -0.16 -4.48
CA VAL A 52 -6.28 -1.39 -3.69
C VAL A 52 -7.17 -2.44 -4.32
N LEU A 53 -6.58 -3.59 -4.66
CA LEU A 53 -7.25 -4.76 -5.22
C LEU A 53 -7.61 -5.77 -4.12
N ARG A 54 -8.71 -6.48 -4.35
CA ARG A 54 -9.25 -7.54 -3.48
C ARG A 54 -9.20 -8.90 -4.16
#